data_AF-A0A2S7YBP3-F1
#
_entry.id   AF-A0A2S7YBP3-F1
#
_cell.length_a   1.000
_cell.length_b   1.000
_cell.length_c   1.000
_cell.angle_alpha   90.00
_cell.angle_beta   90.00
_cell.angle_gamma   90.00
#
_symmetry.space_group_name_H-M   'P 1'
#
loop_
_entity.id
_entity.type
_entity.pdbx_description
1 polymer ?
#
loop_
_entity_poly.entity_id
_entity_poly.type
_entity_poly.pdbx_seq_one_letter_code
_entity_poly.pdbx_strand_id
1 'polypeptide(L)'
;MESPSPQDKPPVLNYVLSFLLVGIAWGGTTPFIRKAAKSHKPPQHQILNDPAVQASWLRSKLYGVFFSVVDLLRNPRYAVPLLLNLTGSVWFFLLIGQAELSLTVPIVNTMAFLFTVLGEWLVEGKVISRDTGAGMLFSLVGIGLCVYSKT
;
A
#
# COMPACT_ATOMS: atom_id res chain seq x y z
N MET A 1 35.42 32.75 -1.67
CA MET A 1 34.29 32.37 -2.56
C MET A 1 34.44 30.89 -2.84
N GLU A 2 33.90 30.06 -1.97
CA GLU A 2 33.82 28.60 -2.21
C GLU A 2 32.61 28.35 -3.10
N SER A 3 32.87 27.91 -4.33
CA SER A 3 31.88 27.29 -5.20
C SER A 3 31.50 25.93 -4.63
N PRO A 4 30.22 25.63 -4.34
CA PRO A 4 29.82 24.30 -3.93
C PRO A 4 29.99 23.31 -5.09
N SER A 5 30.48 22.12 -4.72
CA SER A 5 30.86 20.96 -5.53
C SER A 5 29.79 20.46 -6.50
N PRO A 6 30.17 19.70 -7.56
CA PRO A 6 29.21 19.12 -8.49
C PRO A 6 28.25 18.22 -7.72
N GLN A 7 26.96 18.46 -7.91
CA GLN A 7 25.88 17.65 -7.37
C GLN A 7 26.12 16.17 -7.70
N ASP A 8 26.48 15.38 -6.69
CA ASP A 8 26.36 13.92 -6.72
C ASP A 8 24.86 13.60 -6.83
N LYS A 9 24.35 13.57 -8.06
CA LYS A 9 23.02 12.99 -8.33
C LYS A 9 23.08 11.56 -7.78
N PRO A 10 22.21 11.16 -6.84
CA PRO A 10 22.22 9.80 -6.37
C PRO A 10 22.09 8.86 -7.59
N PRO A 11 22.85 7.77 -7.64
CA PRO A 11 22.88 6.90 -8.80
C PRO A 11 21.45 6.47 -9.17
N VAL A 12 21.15 6.34 -10.46
CA VAL A 12 19.83 5.94 -10.99
C VAL A 12 19.26 4.72 -10.26
N LEU A 13 20.14 3.81 -9.82
CA LEU A 13 19.83 2.68 -8.96
C LEU A 13 19.06 3.06 -7.69
N ASN A 14 19.43 4.15 -7.00
CA ASN A 14 18.75 4.59 -5.78
C ASN A 14 17.30 4.99 -6.06
N TYR A 15 17.03 5.65 -7.19
CA TYR A 15 15.66 5.97 -7.60
C TYR A 15 14.87 4.70 -7.93
N VAL A 16 15.46 3.76 -8.68
CA VAL A 16 14.82 2.47 -9.00
C VAL A 16 14.51 1.68 -7.73
N LEU A 17 15.46 1.59 -6.79
CA LEU A 17 15.27 0.95 -5.49
C LEU A 17 14.17 1.64 -4.69
N SER A 18 14.13 2.98 -4.72
CA SER A 18 13.10 3.76 -4.02
C SER A 18 11.70 3.49 -4.60
N PHE A 19 11.57 3.45 -5.93
CA PHE A 19 10.30 3.07 -6.60
C PHE A 19 9.89 1.63 -6.29
N LEU A 20 10.84 0.70 -6.27
CA LEU A 20 10.60 -0.70 -5.88
C LEU A 20 10.11 -0.79 -4.44
N LEU A 21 10.78 -0.12 -3.50
CA LEU A 21 10.42 -0.14 -2.09
C LEU A 21 9.01 0.43 -1.85
N VAL A 22 8.68 1.57 -2.46
CA VAL A 22 7.32 2.14 -2.37
C VAL A 22 6.30 1.20 -3.00
N GLY A 23 6.61 0.63 -4.18
CA GLY A 23 5.75 -0.33 -4.84
C GLY A 23 5.48 -1.59 -3.99
N ILE A 24 6.50 -2.12 -3.32
CA ILE A 24 6.35 -3.26 -2.39
C ILE A 24 5.54 -2.85 -1.17
N ALA A 25 5.85 -1.70 -0.58
CA ALA A 25 5.18 -1.20 0.62
C ALA A 25 3.68 -0.97 0.37
N TRP A 26 3.29 -0.40 -0.76
CA TRP A 26 1.88 -0.21 -1.12
C TRP A 26 1.24 -1.47 -1.70
N GLY A 27 1.81 -1.99 -2.78
CA GLY A 27 1.22 -3.10 -3.52
C GLY A 27 1.36 -4.43 -2.81
N GLY A 28 2.57 -4.75 -2.35
CA GLY A 28 2.88 -6.04 -1.73
C GLY A 28 2.16 -6.27 -0.41
N THR A 29 1.88 -5.22 0.37
CA THR A 29 1.17 -5.34 1.67
C THR A 29 -0.34 -5.45 1.52
N THR A 30 -0.91 -4.88 0.46
CA THR A 30 -2.36 -4.85 0.18
C THR A 30 -3.04 -6.23 0.25
N PRO A 31 -2.54 -7.30 -0.39
CA PRO A 31 -3.16 -8.63 -0.29
C PRO A 31 -3.11 -9.21 1.12
N PHE A 32 -2.04 -8.96 1.88
CA PHE A 32 -1.96 -9.37 3.28
C PHE A 32 -2.99 -8.64 4.15
N ILE A 33 -3.15 -7.32 3.96
CA ILE A 33 -4.18 -6.51 4.64
C ILE A 33 -5.57 -7.07 4.33
N ARG A 34 -5.87 -7.33 3.04
CA ARG A 34 -7.17 -7.89 2.60
C ARG A 34 -7.43 -9.27 3.22
N LYS A 35 -6.42 -10.15 3.23
CA LYS A 35 -6.54 -11.49 3.85
C LYS A 35 -6.72 -11.40 5.36
N ALA A 36 -5.94 -10.56 6.05
CA ALA A 36 -6.04 -10.35 7.48
C ALA A 36 -7.42 -9.82 7.87
N ALA A 37 -7.94 -8.82 7.14
CA ALA A 37 -9.27 -8.27 7.34
C ALA A 37 -10.39 -9.31 7.14
N LYS A 38 -10.31 -10.16 6.10
CA LYS A 38 -11.29 -11.23 5.88
C LYS A 38 -11.24 -12.33 6.95
N SER A 39 -10.04 -12.63 7.46
CA SER A 39 -9.84 -13.67 8.48
C SER A 39 -10.15 -13.19 9.91
N HIS A 40 -10.31 -11.88 10.11
CA HIS A 40 -10.54 -11.31 11.42
C HIS A 40 -12.02 -11.49 11.83
N LYS A 41 -12.25 -12.31 12.85
CA LYS A 41 -13.53 -12.42 13.53
C LYS A 41 -13.45 -11.55 14.80
N PRO A 42 -14.14 -10.40 14.85
CA PRO A 42 -14.06 -9.53 16.02
C PRO A 42 -14.60 -10.27 17.26
N PRO A 43 -13.88 -10.26 18.39
CA PRO A 43 -14.38 -10.83 19.64
C PRO A 43 -15.63 -10.07 20.12
N GLN A 44 -16.60 -10.79 20.69
CA GLN A 44 -17.78 -10.16 21.28
C GLN A 44 -17.38 -9.39 22.53
N HIS A 45 -17.38 -8.05 22.44
CA HIS A 45 -17.14 -7.18 23.59
C HIS A 45 -18.39 -7.08 24.46
N GLN A 46 -18.25 -7.42 25.74
CA GLN A 46 -19.33 -7.39 26.73
C GLN A 46 -19.95 -5.99 26.89
N ILE A 47 -19.20 -4.93 26.58
CA ILE A 47 -19.65 -3.52 26.62
C ILE A 47 -20.73 -3.23 25.55
N LEU A 48 -20.77 -3.99 24.45
CA LEU A 48 -21.87 -3.90 23.47
C LEU A 48 -23.18 -4.51 23.98
N ASN A 49 -23.14 -5.32 25.04
CA ASN A 49 -24.32 -5.92 25.68
C ASN A 49 -24.88 -5.06 26.83
N ASP A 50 -24.28 -3.90 27.11
CA ASP A 50 -24.78 -2.99 28.14
C ASP A 50 -26.12 -2.37 27.70
N PRO A 51 -27.19 -2.45 28.53
CA PRO A 51 -28.49 -1.87 28.22
C PRO A 51 -28.44 -0.39 27.86
N ALA A 52 -27.51 0.38 28.45
CA ALA A 52 -27.36 1.81 28.19
C ALA A 52 -26.79 2.11 26.78
N VAL A 53 -26.04 1.16 26.22
CA VAL A 53 -25.46 1.25 24.87
C VAL A 53 -26.44 0.73 23.82
N GLN A 54 -27.20 -0.33 24.13
CA GLN A 54 -28.26 -0.84 23.25
C GLN A 54 -29.46 0.11 23.12
N ALA A 55 -29.75 0.88 24.17
CA ALA A 55 -30.83 1.88 24.15
C ALA A 55 -30.64 2.97 23.08
N SER A 56 -29.41 3.15 22.57
CA SER A 56 -29.12 4.10 21.49
C SER A 56 -28.42 3.39 20.34
N TRP A 57 -29.15 3.19 19.24
CA TRP A 57 -28.63 2.60 18.00
C TRP A 57 -27.33 3.27 17.52
N LEU A 58 -27.23 4.59 17.66
CA LEU A 58 -26.03 5.34 17.28
C LEU A 58 -24.83 4.98 18.16
N ARG A 59 -25.02 4.92 19.48
CA ARG A 59 -23.93 4.57 20.42
C ARG A 59 -23.49 3.13 20.21
N SER A 60 -24.42 2.18 20.14
CA SER A 60 -24.09 0.78 19.86
C SER A 60 -23.29 0.62 18.56
N LYS A 61 -23.68 1.35 17.50
CA LYS A 61 -22.96 1.31 16.23
C LYS A 61 -21.57 1.95 16.30
N LEU A 62 -21.44 3.11 16.95
CA LEU A 62 -20.14 3.78 17.12
C LEU A 62 -19.18 2.94 17.97
N TYR A 63 -19.62 2.44 19.12
CA TYR A 63 -18.81 1.56 19.97
C TYR A 63 -18.46 0.26 19.25
N GLY A 64 -19.40 -0.36 18.53
CA GLY A 64 -19.14 -1.56 17.75
C GLY A 64 -18.09 -1.37 16.67
N VAL A 65 -18.17 -0.26 15.91
CA VAL A 65 -17.13 0.08 14.92
C VAL A 65 -15.80 0.37 15.60
N PHE A 66 -15.79 1.15 16.68
CA PHE A 66 -14.56 1.50 17.40
C PHE A 66 -13.84 0.26 17.92
N PHE A 67 -14.54 -0.63 18.63
CA PHE A 67 -13.93 -1.87 19.14
C PHE A 67 -13.44 -2.78 18.02
N SER A 68 -14.23 -2.92 16.94
CA SER A 68 -13.82 -3.71 15.78
C SER A 68 -12.55 -3.18 15.13
N VAL A 69 -12.42 -1.85 15.01
CA VAL A 69 -11.21 -1.21 14.48
C VAL A 69 -10.03 -1.42 15.41
N VAL A 70 -10.21 -1.22 16.72
CA VAL A 70 -9.14 -1.41 17.70
C VAL A 70 -8.65 -2.86 17.71
N ASP A 71 -9.55 -3.84 17.69
CA ASP A 71 -9.16 -5.26 17.66
C ASP A 71 -8.44 -5.64 16.37
N LEU A 72 -8.88 -5.09 15.24
CA LEU A 72 -8.23 -5.30 13.95
C LEU A 72 -6.82 -4.70 13.94
N LEU A 73 -6.65 -3.49 14.48
CA LEU A 73 -5.34 -2.85 14.63
C LEU A 73 -4.44 -3.56 15.65
N ARG A 74 -5.03 -4.24 16.64
CA ARG A 74 -4.27 -5.02 17.63
C ARG A 74 -3.79 -6.37 17.07
N ASN A 75 -4.38 -6.84 15.97
CA ASN A 75 -3.95 -8.05 15.29
C ASN A 75 -2.62 -7.81 14.54
N PRO A 76 -1.50 -8.46 14.93
CA PRO A 76 -0.20 -8.21 14.30
C PRO A 76 -0.19 -8.60 12.81
N ARG A 77 -1.05 -9.53 12.39
CA ARG A 77 -1.22 -9.92 10.97
C ARG A 77 -1.81 -8.80 10.11
N TYR A 78 -2.47 -7.82 10.72
CA TYR A 78 -3.01 -6.64 10.04
C TYR A 78 -2.12 -5.41 10.29
N ALA A 79 -1.68 -5.19 11.53
CA ALA A 79 -0.88 -4.04 11.92
C ALA A 79 0.46 -3.97 11.19
N VAL A 80 1.18 -5.09 11.06
CA VAL A 80 2.50 -5.10 10.41
C VAL A 80 2.40 -4.70 8.92
N PRO A 81 1.54 -5.32 8.10
CA PRO A 81 1.32 -4.87 6.73
C PRO A 81 0.84 -3.42 6.63
N LEU A 82 -0.02 -2.97 7.55
CA LEU A 82 -0.52 -1.59 7.57
C LEU A 82 0.59 -0.57 7.84
N LEU A 83 1.46 -0.84 8.81
CA LEU A 83 2.60 0.02 9.13
C LEU A 83 3.56 0.10 7.95
N LEU A 84 3.86 -1.04 7.31
CA LEU A 84 4.66 -1.05 6.08
C LEU A 84 4.00 -0.22 4.97
N ASN A 85 2.69 -0.36 4.76
CA ASN A 85 1.94 0.43 3.79
C ASN A 85 2.08 1.94 4.07
N LEU A 86 1.95 2.36 5.33
CA LEU A 86 2.11 3.75 5.74
C LEU A 86 3.54 4.25 5.55
N THR A 87 4.56 3.42 5.82
CA THR A 87 5.96 3.79 5.56
C THR A 87 6.20 4.06 4.07
N GLY A 88 5.52 3.33 3.19
CA GLY A 88 5.56 3.57 1.74
C GLY A 88 5.15 5.00 1.37
N SER A 89 4.16 5.58 2.05
CA SER A 89 3.71 6.95 1.83
C SER A 89 4.76 7.99 2.24
N VAL A 90 5.54 7.73 3.30
CA VAL A 90 6.66 8.60 3.72
C VAL A 90 7.74 8.59 2.64
N TRP A 91 8.14 7.41 2.17
CA TRP A 91 9.11 7.26 1.09
C TRP A 91 8.62 7.94 -0.19
N PHE A 92 7.37 7.73 -0.58
CA PHE A 92 6.75 8.37 -1.74
C PHE A 92 6.82 9.90 -1.66
N PHE A 93 6.54 10.47 -0.48
CA PHE A 93 6.63 11.91 -0.27
C PHE A 93 8.06 12.44 -0.46
N LEU A 94 9.08 11.68 -0.01
CA LEU A 94 10.48 12.01 -0.24
C LEU A 94 10.87 11.91 -1.72
N LEU A 95 10.40 10.88 -2.45
CA LEU A 95 10.66 10.76 -3.89
C LEU A 95 10.08 11.92 -4.69
N ILE A 96 8.85 12.32 -4.38
CA ILE A 96 8.18 13.46 -5.03
C ILE A 96 8.99 14.76 -4.87
N GLY A 97 9.64 14.95 -3.73
CA GLY A 97 10.48 16.14 -3.50
C GLY A 97 11.79 16.15 -4.30
N GLN A 98 12.15 15.05 -4.96
CA GLN A 98 13.44 14.86 -5.65
C GLN A 98 13.30 14.53 -7.14
N ALA A 99 12.16 14.00 -7.57
CA ALA A 99 11.88 13.59 -8.94
C ALA A 99 10.66 14.34 -9.49
N GLU A 100 10.57 14.46 -10.81
CA GLU A 100 9.42 15.12 -11.45
C GLU A 100 8.12 14.39 -11.10
N LEU A 101 7.20 15.13 -10.48
CA LEU A 101 5.88 14.68 -10.03
C LEU A 101 5.10 13.91 -11.11
N SER A 102 5.17 14.38 -12.35
CA SER A 102 4.42 13.81 -13.47
C SER A 102 4.87 12.41 -13.89
N LEU A 103 6.11 12.03 -13.59
CA LEU A 103 6.67 10.72 -13.94
C LEU A 103 6.64 9.74 -12.76
N THR A 104 6.91 10.25 -11.56
CA THR A 104 6.95 9.46 -10.32
C THR A 104 5.60 8.82 -10.02
N VAL A 105 4.50 9.56 -10.16
CA VAL A 105 3.16 9.07 -9.82
C VAL A 105 2.73 7.87 -10.70
N PRO A 106 2.80 7.93 -12.04
CA PRO A 106 2.49 6.77 -12.89
C PRO A 106 3.38 5.55 -12.64
N ILE A 107 4.68 5.75 -12.41
CA ILE A 107 5.63 4.66 -12.15
C ILE A 107 5.27 3.95 -10.84
N VAL A 108 5.14 4.70 -9.74
CA VAL A 108 4.82 4.12 -8.42
C VAL A 108 3.48 3.40 -8.45
N ASN A 109 2.45 4.00 -9.06
CA ASN A 109 1.13 3.39 -9.14
C ASN A 109 1.16 2.06 -9.90
N THR A 110 1.91 2.01 -11.00
CA THR A 110 2.07 0.76 -11.75
C THR A 110 2.88 -0.27 -10.98
N MET A 111 3.96 0.13 -10.32
CA MET A 111 4.74 -0.76 -9.46
C MET A 111 3.89 -1.33 -8.33
N ALA A 112 3.05 -0.51 -7.70
CA ALA A 112 2.10 -0.95 -6.69
C ALA A 112 1.10 -1.97 -7.27
N PHE A 113 0.57 -1.75 -8.48
CA PHE A 113 -0.27 -2.74 -9.15
C PHE A 113 0.45 -4.07 -9.38
N LEU A 114 1.68 -4.04 -9.92
CA LEU A 114 2.49 -5.24 -10.14
C LEU A 114 2.72 -6.02 -8.84
N PHE A 115 3.15 -5.34 -7.79
CA PHE A 115 3.38 -5.98 -6.49
C PHE A 115 2.10 -6.44 -5.82
N THR A 116 0.96 -5.81 -6.10
CA THR A 116 -0.35 -6.31 -5.64
C THR A 116 -0.65 -7.65 -6.29
N VAL A 117 -0.50 -7.77 -7.62
CA VAL A 117 -0.75 -9.03 -8.33
C VAL A 117 0.23 -10.12 -7.88
N LEU A 118 1.52 -9.79 -7.75
CA LEU A 118 2.53 -10.71 -7.24
C LEU A 118 2.23 -11.15 -5.80
N GLY A 119 1.81 -10.22 -4.94
CA GLY A 119 1.42 -10.52 -3.58
C GLY A 119 0.15 -11.36 -3.51
N GLU A 120 -0.86 -11.12 -4.36
CA GLU A 120 -2.06 -11.95 -4.46
C GLU A 120 -1.71 -13.38 -4.90
N TRP A 121 -0.83 -13.51 -5.89
CA TRP A 121 -0.30 -14.82 -6.31
C TRP A 121 0.44 -15.52 -5.16
N LEU A 122 1.31 -14.82 -4.43
CA LEU A 122 2.10 -15.39 -3.33
C LEU A 122 1.24 -15.75 -2.09
N VAL A 123 0.27 -14.90 -1.74
CA VAL A 123 -0.51 -15.00 -0.49
C VAL A 123 -1.74 -15.89 -0.63
N GLU A 124 -2.38 -15.86 -1.79
CA GLU A 124 -3.62 -16.58 -2.07
C GLU A 124 -3.40 -17.78 -3.01
N GLY A 125 -2.21 -17.93 -3.61
CA GLY A 125 -1.92 -18.99 -4.56
C GLY A 125 -2.76 -18.88 -5.84
N LYS A 126 -3.40 -17.74 -6.08
CA LYS A 126 -4.32 -17.54 -7.20
C LYS A 126 -3.54 -17.52 -8.51
N VAL A 127 -3.88 -18.45 -9.40
CA VAL A 127 -3.34 -18.48 -10.76
C VAL A 127 -3.71 -17.17 -11.46
N ILE A 128 -2.71 -16.49 -12.01
CA ILE A 128 -2.90 -15.21 -12.72
C ILE A 128 -3.83 -15.46 -13.90
N SER A 129 -5.00 -14.80 -13.90
CA SER A 129 -5.95 -14.87 -15.01
C SER A 129 -5.37 -14.21 -16.26
N ARG A 130 -5.83 -14.62 -17.45
CA ARG A 130 -5.43 -14.02 -18.73
C ARG A 130 -5.70 -12.51 -18.76
N ASP A 131 -6.82 -12.07 -18.16
CA ASP A 131 -7.18 -10.65 -18.09
C ASP A 131 -6.22 -9.87 -17.19
N THR A 132 -5.82 -10.44 -16.06
CA THR A 132 -4.83 -9.83 -15.14
C THR A 132 -3.45 -9.76 -15.81
N GLY A 133 -3.06 -10.80 -16.55
CA GLY A 133 -1.83 -10.81 -17.34
C GLY A 133 -1.83 -9.75 -18.45
N ALA A 134 -2.96 -9.57 -19.15
CA ALA A 134 -3.12 -8.50 -20.13
C ALA A 134 -3.01 -7.11 -19.49
N GLY A 135 -3.66 -6.91 -18.32
CA GLY A 135 -3.55 -5.68 -17.55
C GLY A 135 -2.10 -5.38 -17.16
N MET A 136 -1.37 -6.40 -16.66
CA MET A 136 0.05 -6.30 -16.32
C MET A 136 0.91 -5.89 -17.53
N LEU A 137 0.69 -6.50 -18.68
CA LEU A 137 1.39 -6.15 -19.91
C LEU A 137 1.12 -4.70 -20.32
N PHE A 138 -0.15 -4.27 -20.34
CA PHE A 138 -0.51 -2.90 -20.68
C PHE A 138 0.10 -1.88 -19.71
N SER A 139 0.12 -2.18 -18.40
CA SER A 139 0.74 -1.29 -17.43
C SER A 139 2.26 -1.18 -17.62
N LEU A 140 2.96 -2.29 -17.91
CA LEU A 140 4.39 -2.28 -18.23
C LEU A 140 4.71 -1.49 -19.50
N VAL A 141 3.91 -1.66 -20.55
CA VAL A 141 4.02 -0.87 -21.79
C VAL A 141 3.80 0.62 -21.49
N GLY A 142 2.80 0.96 -20.68
CA GLY A 142 2.52 2.33 -20.26
C GLY A 142 3.71 2.99 -19.56
N ILE A 143 4.33 2.33 -18.58
CA ILE A 143 5.56 2.86 -17.95
C ILE A 143 6.68 3.00 -18.98
N GLY A 144 6.89 1.99 -19.82
CA GLY A 144 7.93 2.02 -20.85
C GLY A 144 7.80 3.24 -21.75
N LEU A 145 6.58 3.58 -22.16
CA LEU A 145 6.28 4.79 -22.93
C LEU A 145 6.51 6.07 -22.11
N CYS A 146 6.14 6.11 -20.82
CA CYS A 146 6.40 7.26 -19.95
C CYS A 146 7.90 7.53 -19.79
N VAL A 147 8.72 6.48 -19.64
CA VAL A 147 10.19 6.58 -19.56
C VAL A 147 10.78 7.00 -20.91
N TYR A 148 10.32 6.39 -22.00
CA TYR A 148 10.77 6.71 -23.36
C TYR A 148 10.47 8.17 -23.72
N SER A 149 9.28 8.70 -23.39
CA SER A 149 8.92 10.09 -23.66
C SER A 149 9.79 11.11 -22.93
N LYS A 150 10.52 10.69 -21.89
CA LYS A 150 11.40 11.53 -21.07
C LYS A 150 12.88 11.38 -21.40
N THR A 151 13.23 10.40 -22.24
CA THR A 151 14.57 10.20 -22.78
C THR A 151 14.75 11.07 -24.02
#